data_AF-A0A124FDV4-F1
#
_entry.id   AF-A0A124FDV4-F1
#
_cell.length_a   1.000
_cell.length_b   1.000
_cell.length_c   1.000
_cell.angle_alpha   90.00
_cell.angle_beta   90.00
_cell.angle_gamma   90.00
#
_symmetry.space_group_name_H-M   'P 1'
#
loop_
_entity.id
_entity.type
_entity.pdbx_description
1 polymer ?
#
loop_
_entity_poly.entity_id
_entity_poly.type
_entity_poly.pdbx_seq_one_letter_code
_entity_poly.pdbx_strand_id
1 'polypeptide(L)'
;MERLRAYAREKGYRVVAEYSDVASGLNQKRRGLERVLKSAERGEFKKLLIEYPDRLARFGYAYLERHLKYCGVEIEITSEIEPEDAHTELVQDLLAIVTSFSARLYGVRGGRKIRQGFRELIRDAEEGERQI
;
A
#
# COMPACT_ATOMS: atom_id res chain seq x y z
N MET A 1 1.02 8.47 -11.27
CA MET A 1 2.27 8.61 -12.07
C MET A 1 2.48 10.03 -12.58
N GLU A 2 1.51 10.66 -13.27
CA GLU A 2 1.67 12.04 -13.77
C GLU A 2 2.11 13.04 -12.68
N ARG A 3 1.48 12.97 -11.50
CA ARG A 3 1.84 13.80 -10.32
C ARG A 3 3.30 13.61 -9.88
N LEU A 4 3.76 12.36 -9.77
CA LEU A 4 5.17 12.05 -9.45
C LEU A 4 6.14 12.55 -10.55
N ARG A 5 5.76 12.45 -11.83
CA ARG A 5 6.57 12.98 -12.94
C ARG A 5 6.65 14.51 -12.90
N ALA A 6 5.56 15.19 -12.56
CA ALA A 6 5.53 16.64 -12.41
C ALA A 6 6.41 17.07 -11.22
N TYR A 7 6.28 16.41 -10.08
CA TYR A 7 7.11 16.63 -8.89
C TYR A 7 8.60 16.41 -9.19
N ALA A 8 8.95 15.32 -9.87
CA ALA A 8 10.32 15.05 -10.29
C ALA A 8 10.87 16.15 -11.19
N ARG A 9 10.08 16.63 -12.16
CA ARG A 9 10.45 17.75 -13.05
C ARG A 9 10.69 19.04 -12.28
N GLU A 10 9.80 19.38 -11.34
CA GLU A 10 9.92 20.56 -10.50
C GLU A 10 11.19 20.54 -9.62
N LYS A 11 11.53 19.37 -9.08
CA LYS A 11 12.76 19.15 -8.30
C LYS A 11 14.04 19.03 -9.15
N GLY A 12 13.92 19.03 -10.48
CA GLY A 12 15.06 18.82 -11.39
C GLY A 12 15.60 17.39 -11.38
N TYR A 13 14.82 16.41 -10.93
CA TYR A 13 15.20 15.00 -10.90
C TYR A 13 15.05 14.37 -12.28
N ARG A 14 16.07 13.60 -12.68
CA ARG A 14 15.98 12.72 -13.85
C ARG A 14 15.29 11.41 -13.46
N VAL A 15 14.13 11.15 -14.07
CA VAL A 15 13.43 9.87 -13.90
C VAL A 15 14.17 8.77 -14.67
N VAL A 16 14.71 7.78 -13.96
CA VAL A 16 15.46 6.65 -14.54
C VAL A 16 14.60 5.40 -14.75
N ALA A 17 13.54 5.24 -13.98
CA ALA A 17 12.61 4.12 -14.05
C ALA A 17 11.26 4.49 -13.41
N GLU A 18 10.22 3.77 -13.83
CA GLU A 18 8.88 3.88 -13.27
C GLU A 18 8.36 2.47 -12.92
N TYR A 19 7.74 2.37 -11.74
CA TYR A 19 7.22 1.12 -11.21
C TYR A 19 5.75 1.31 -10.84
N SER A 20 4.92 0.33 -11.18
CA SER A 20 3.50 0.29 -10.83
C SER A 20 3.05 -1.14 -10.60
N ASP A 21 2.06 -1.30 -9.72
CA ASP A 21 1.38 -2.55 -9.44
C ASP A 21 -0.12 -2.27 -9.30
N VAL A 22 -0.96 -3.21 -9.75
CA VAL A 22 -2.41 -3.22 -9.49
C VAL A 22 -2.69 -4.36 -8.50
N ALA A 23 -2.40 -4.10 -7.23
CA ALA A 23 -2.59 -5.05 -6.14
C ALA A 23 -2.59 -4.32 -4.79
N SER A 24 -3.28 -4.90 -3.80
CA SER A 24 -3.33 -4.41 -2.42
C SER A 24 -1.93 -4.21 -1.80
N GLY A 25 -1.81 -3.19 -0.95
CA GLY A 25 -0.64 -2.93 -0.11
C GLY A 25 -0.24 -4.08 0.82
N LEU A 26 -1.14 -5.05 1.08
CA LEU A 26 -0.86 -6.27 1.83
C LEU A 26 -0.01 -7.28 1.04
N ASN A 27 -0.03 -7.21 -0.30
CA ASN A 27 0.68 -8.15 -1.14
C ASN A 27 2.17 -7.80 -1.24
N GLN A 28 3.01 -8.56 -0.55
CA GLN A 28 4.47 -8.39 -0.58
C GLN A 28 5.14 -8.96 -1.85
N LYS A 29 4.41 -9.73 -2.67
CA LYS A 29 4.91 -10.35 -3.92
C LYS A 29 4.56 -9.53 -5.16
N ARG A 30 4.33 -8.22 -4.98
CA ARG A 30 4.10 -7.26 -6.05
C ARG A 30 5.34 -7.16 -6.95
N ARG A 31 5.15 -7.24 -8.27
CA ARG A 31 6.27 -7.30 -9.23
C ARG A 31 6.99 -5.96 -9.34
N GLY A 32 6.26 -4.86 -9.27
CA GLY A 32 6.84 -3.52 -9.22
C GLY A 32 7.63 -3.31 -7.93
N LEU A 33 7.09 -3.68 -6.77
CA LEU A 33 7.82 -3.66 -5.49
C LEU A 33 9.12 -4.48 -5.55
N GLU A 34 9.06 -5.71 -6.05
CA GLU A 34 10.26 -6.55 -6.20
C GLU A 34 11.32 -5.90 -7.10
N ARG A 35 10.89 -5.26 -8.20
CA ARG A 35 11.80 -4.54 -9.10
C ARG A 35 12.42 -3.31 -8.44
N VAL A 36 11.66 -2.54 -7.66
CA VAL A 36 12.17 -1.40 -6.87
C VAL A 36 13.30 -1.86 -5.96
N LEU A 37 13.08 -2.92 -5.18
CA LEU A 37 14.06 -3.43 -4.23
C LEU A 37 15.33 -3.92 -4.94
N LYS A 38 15.18 -4.72 -6.01
CA LYS A 38 16.34 -5.20 -6.79
C LYS A 38 17.13 -4.07 -7.44
N SER A 39 16.46 -3.04 -7.95
CA SER A 39 17.13 -1.87 -8.54
C SER A 39 17.84 -1.01 -7.49
N ALA A 40 17.28 -0.93 -6.26
CA ALA A 40 17.93 -0.27 -5.13
C ALA A 40 19.19 -1.03 -4.70
N GLU A 41 19.12 -2.36 -4.59
CA GLU A 41 20.25 -3.24 -4.25
C GLU A 41 21.38 -3.14 -5.27
N ARG A 42 21.07 -2.90 -6.55
CA ARG A 42 22.06 -2.64 -7.62
C ARG A 42 22.55 -1.19 -7.66
N GLY A 43 22.02 -0.29 -6.82
CA GLY A 43 22.43 1.11 -6.76
C GLY A 43 22.00 1.96 -7.98
N GLU A 44 20.96 1.54 -8.71
CA GLU A 44 20.53 2.17 -9.97
C GLU A 44 19.87 3.55 -9.80
N PHE A 45 19.46 3.88 -8.57
CA PHE A 45 18.85 5.17 -8.24
C PHE A 45 19.15 5.54 -6.78
N LYS A 46 18.92 6.80 -6.41
CA LYS A 46 19.19 7.34 -5.06
C LYS A 46 17.95 7.86 -4.33
N LYS A 47 16.86 8.12 -5.06
CA LYS A 47 15.59 8.60 -4.52
C LYS A 47 14.43 7.78 -5.07
N LEU A 48 13.56 7.31 -4.18
CA LEU A 48 12.28 6.70 -4.52
C LEU A 48 11.16 7.69 -4.23
N LEU A 49 10.47 8.16 -5.27
CA LEU A 49 9.30 9.02 -5.09
C LEU A 49 8.06 8.15 -4.93
N ILE A 50 7.29 8.39 -3.86
CA ILE A 50 5.97 7.79 -3.64
C ILE A 50 4.97 8.88 -3.29
N GLU A 51 3.69 8.64 -3.55
CA GLU A 51 2.67 9.61 -3.14
C GLU A 51 2.54 9.61 -1.63
N TYR A 52 2.29 8.45 -1.01
CA TYR A 52 2.17 8.25 0.45
C TYR A 52 2.67 6.84 0.85
N PRO A 53 3.02 6.60 2.12
CA PRO A 53 3.67 5.35 2.58
C PRO A 53 2.93 4.06 2.19
N ASP A 54 1.61 4.10 2.24
CA ASP A 54 0.74 2.94 2.01
C ASP A 54 0.82 2.41 0.56
N ARG A 55 1.21 3.26 -0.41
CA ARG A 55 1.54 2.82 -1.79
C ARG A 55 2.69 1.83 -1.82
N LEU A 56 3.63 1.93 -0.88
CA LEU A 56 4.75 1.00 -0.78
C LEU A 56 4.36 -0.26 -0.02
N ALA A 57 3.64 -0.16 1.09
CA ALA A 57 3.08 -1.31 1.81
C ALA A 57 2.04 -0.89 2.87
N ARG A 58 1.00 -1.72 3.05
CA ARG A 58 -0.01 -1.55 4.12
C ARG A 58 0.59 -1.72 5.52
N PHE A 59 1.52 -2.67 5.64
CA PHE A 59 2.28 -2.92 6.87
C PHE A 59 3.75 -3.13 6.53
N GLY A 60 4.62 -2.85 7.51
CA GLY A 60 6.06 -3.07 7.35
C GLY A 60 6.77 -2.02 6.50
N TYR A 61 6.13 -0.87 6.24
CA TYR A 61 6.78 0.28 5.60
C TYR A 61 8.13 0.62 6.23
N ALA A 62 8.20 0.67 7.57
CA ALA A 62 9.44 0.97 8.30
C ALA A 62 10.59 -0.03 7.99
N TYR A 63 10.28 -1.30 7.70
CA TYR A 63 11.29 -2.27 7.29
C TYR A 63 11.78 -2.00 5.86
N LEU A 64 10.87 -1.65 4.95
CA LEU A 64 11.21 -1.29 3.58
C LEU A 64 12.02 0.01 3.51
N GLU A 65 11.63 1.02 4.28
CA GLU A 65 12.36 2.28 4.42
C GLU A 65 13.77 2.04 4.96
N ARG A 66 13.92 1.22 6.01
CA ARG A 66 15.24 0.85 6.54
C ARG A 66 16.09 0.12 5.49
N HIS A 67 15.50 -0.82 4.74
CA HIS A 67 16.21 -1.57 3.69
C HIS A 67 16.65 -0.65 2.55
N LEU A 68 15.77 0.19 2.06
CA LEU A 68 16.08 1.15 1.00
C LEU A 68 17.16 2.14 1.45
N LYS A 69 17.06 2.64 2.69
CA LYS A 69 18.09 3.49 3.30
C LYS A 69 19.44 2.79 3.40
N TYR A 70 19.46 1.51 3.78
CA TYR A 70 20.68 0.69 3.79
C TYR A 70 21.29 0.56 2.38
N CYS A 71 20.45 0.46 1.34
CA CYS A 71 20.88 0.47 -0.06
C CYS A 71 21.32 1.88 -0.56
N GLY A 72 21.29 2.90 0.29
CA GLY A 72 21.60 4.29 -0.09
C GLY A 72 20.51 4.96 -0.92
N VAL A 73 19.27 4.51 -0.76
CA VAL A 73 18.06 5.09 -1.38
C VAL A 73 17.24 5.81 -0.31
N GLU A 74 16.93 7.08 -0.56
CA GLU A 74 16.01 7.88 0.24
C GLU A 74 14.58 7.77 -0.34
N ILE A 75 13.58 7.61 0.52
CA ILE A 75 12.17 7.69 0.12
C ILE A 75 11.70 9.12 0.29
N GLU A 76 11.10 9.70 -0.73
CA GLU A 76 10.53 11.05 -0.71
C GLU A 76 9.02 10.97 -0.99
N ILE A 77 8.24 11.45 -0.03
CA ILE A 77 6.78 11.42 -0.03
C ILE A 77 6.28 12.73 -0.65
N THR A 78 5.50 12.65 -1.73
CA THR A 78 5.05 13.84 -2.46
C THR A 78 3.68 14.36 -2.02
N SER A 79 2.89 13.56 -1.30
CA SER A 79 1.56 13.93 -0.81
C SER A 79 1.23 13.17 0.48
N GLU A 80 1.01 13.87 1.59
CA GLU A 80 0.56 13.19 2.82
C GLU A 80 -0.94 12.84 2.78
N ILE A 81 -1.67 13.32 1.77
CA ILE A 81 -3.11 13.10 1.63
C ILE A 81 -3.36 11.85 0.78
N GLU A 82 -4.03 10.87 1.37
CA GLU A 82 -4.55 9.71 0.65
C GLU A 82 -5.78 10.11 -0.20
N PRO A 83 -5.93 9.52 -1.40
CA PRO A 83 -7.10 9.73 -2.24
C PRO A 83 -8.37 9.14 -1.61
N GLU A 84 -9.54 9.63 -2.01
CA GLU A 84 -10.84 9.19 -1.48
C GLU A 84 -11.09 7.67 -1.61
N ASP A 85 -10.54 7.04 -2.66
CA ASP A 85 -10.66 5.59 -2.87
C ASP A 85 -9.83 4.75 -1.89
N ALA A 86 -8.88 5.36 -1.16
CA ALA A 86 -8.06 4.69 -0.16
C ALA A 86 -8.90 4.07 0.97
N HIS A 87 -10.02 4.71 1.35
CA HIS A 87 -10.95 4.15 2.33
C HIS A 87 -11.52 2.80 1.86
N THR A 88 -11.91 2.70 0.59
CA THR A 88 -12.44 1.46 0.04
C THR A 88 -11.36 0.36 0.02
N GLU A 89 -10.12 0.72 -0.34
CA GLU A 89 -8.97 -0.21 -0.32
C GLU A 89 -8.69 -0.71 1.11
N LEU A 90 -8.71 0.19 2.10
CA LEU A 90 -8.56 -0.12 3.53
C LEU A 90 -9.60 -1.13 4.02
N VAL A 91 -10.88 -0.93 3.67
CA VAL A 91 -11.96 -1.86 4.01
C VAL A 91 -11.73 -3.25 3.40
N GLN A 92 -11.32 -3.31 2.12
CA GLN A 92 -11.02 -4.60 1.47
C GLN A 92 -9.82 -5.29 2.12
N ASP A 93 -8.78 -4.55 2.47
CA ASP A 93 -7.59 -5.07 3.15
C ASP A 93 -7.95 -5.62 4.53
N LEU A 94 -8.75 -4.89 5.31
CA LEU A 94 -9.23 -5.34 6.61
C LEU A 94 -10.06 -6.63 6.49
N LEU A 95 -10.98 -6.70 5.53
CA LEU A 95 -11.74 -7.92 5.25
C LEU A 95 -10.82 -9.09 4.87
N ALA A 96 -9.77 -8.86 4.09
CA ALA A 96 -8.80 -9.88 3.72
C ALA A 96 -8.03 -10.40 4.95
N ILE A 97 -7.60 -9.51 5.84
CA ILE A 97 -6.94 -9.86 7.11
C ILE A 97 -7.87 -10.70 7.98
N VAL A 98 -9.06 -10.19 8.29
CA VAL A 98 -10.05 -10.89 9.13
C VAL A 98 -10.38 -12.27 8.55
N THR A 99 -10.56 -12.37 7.23
CA THR A 99 -10.82 -13.64 6.56
C THR A 99 -9.67 -14.62 6.71
N SER A 100 -8.43 -14.16 6.50
CA SER A 100 -7.21 -14.99 6.62
C SER A 100 -7.05 -15.55 8.03
N PHE A 101 -7.16 -14.70 9.06
CA PHE A 101 -7.07 -15.13 10.45
C PHE A 101 -8.22 -16.07 10.83
N SER A 102 -9.46 -15.71 10.47
CA SER A 102 -10.64 -16.51 10.79
C SER A 102 -10.63 -17.87 10.12
N ALA A 103 -10.12 -17.98 8.88
CA ALA A 103 -9.96 -19.26 8.20
C ALA A 103 -8.95 -20.17 8.91
N ARG A 104 -7.88 -19.61 9.49
CA ARG A 104 -6.89 -20.36 10.27
C ARG A 104 -7.44 -20.81 11.63
N LEU A 105 -8.22 -19.97 12.30
CA LEU A 105 -8.78 -20.27 13.62
C LEU A 105 -10.01 -21.18 13.57
N TYR A 106 -10.89 -20.99 12.58
CA TYR A 106 -12.22 -21.60 12.54
C TYR A 106 -12.51 -22.39 11.26
N GLY A 107 -11.47 -22.61 10.43
CA GLY A 107 -11.61 -23.25 9.12
C GLY A 107 -12.29 -22.37 8.07
N VAL A 108 -12.27 -22.82 6.82
CA VAL A 108 -12.76 -22.05 5.66
C VAL A 108 -14.24 -21.65 5.78
N ARG A 109 -15.08 -22.49 6.40
CA ARG A 109 -16.50 -22.18 6.62
C ARG A 109 -16.69 -21.12 7.71
N GLY A 110 -15.99 -21.24 8.83
CA GLY A 110 -16.01 -20.23 9.89
C GLY A 110 -15.47 -18.87 9.41
N GLY A 111 -14.38 -18.87 8.65
CA GLY A 111 -13.81 -17.66 8.06
C GLY A 111 -14.77 -16.91 7.14
N ARG A 112 -15.55 -17.62 6.32
CA ARG A 112 -16.59 -17.01 5.49
C ARG A 112 -17.70 -16.37 6.31
N LYS A 113 -18.14 -17.01 7.39
CA LYS A 113 -19.19 -16.49 8.29
C LYS A 113 -18.72 -15.21 9.01
N ILE A 114 -17.51 -15.22 9.55
CA ILE A 114 -16.93 -14.04 10.22
C ILE A 114 -16.76 -12.88 9.22
N ARG A 115 -16.24 -13.14 8.01
CA ARG A 115 -16.11 -12.12 6.97
C ARG A 115 -17.45 -11.47 6.62
N GLN A 116 -18.52 -12.25 6.51
CA GLN A 116 -19.84 -11.72 6.20
C GLN A 116 -20.35 -10.82 7.33
N GLY A 117 -20.33 -11.29 8.58
CA GLY A 117 -20.76 -10.48 9.71
C GLY A 117 -19.93 -9.19 9.86
N PHE A 118 -18.62 -9.27 9.61
CA PHE A 118 -17.75 -8.10 9.66
C PHE A 118 -18.07 -7.07 8.55
N ARG A 119 -18.46 -7.54 7.36
CA ARG A 119 -18.91 -6.66 6.28
C ARG A 119 -20.21 -5.94 6.63
N GLU A 120 -21.16 -6.65 7.25
CA GLU A 120 -22.42 -6.07 7.71
C GLU A 120 -22.13 -4.96 8.75
N LEU A 121 -21.26 -5.21 9.72
CA LEU A 121 -20.83 -4.20 10.72
C LEU A 121 -20.21 -2.95 10.10
N ILE A 122 -19.33 -3.10 9.10
CA ILE A 122 -18.71 -1.96 8.42
C ILE A 122 -19.78 -1.12 7.71
N ARG A 123 -20.72 -1.78 7.03
CA ARG A 123 -21.81 -1.10 6.32
C ARG A 123 -22.71 -0.33 7.28
N ASP A 124 -23.08 -0.94 8.42
CA ASP A 124 -23.91 -0.29 9.43
C ASP A 124 -23.22 0.95 10.01
N ALA A 125 -21.90 0.90 10.20
CA ALA A 125 -21.10 2.05 10.65
C ALA A 125 -21.10 3.19 9.62
N GLU A 126 -20.91 2.87 8.32
CA GLU A 126 -20.95 3.87 7.24
C GLU A 126 -22.34 4.51 7.07
N GLU A 127 -23.42 3.77 7.30
CA GLU A 127 -24.80 4.27 7.24
C GLU A 127 -25.14 5.17 8.45
N GLY A 128 -24.57 4.87 9.63
CA GLY A 128 -24.71 5.69 10.84
C GLY A 128 -24.01 7.05 10.77
N GLU A 129 -22.86 7.13 10.11
CA GLU A 129 -22.13 8.40 9.90
C GLU A 129 -22.85 9.35 8.91
N ARG A 130 -23.68 8.83 7.99
CA ARG A 130 -24.43 9.65 7.03
C ARG A 130 -25.69 10.30 7.61
N GLN A 131 -26.07 9.96 8.83
CA GLN A 131 -27.27 10.48 9.52
C GLN A 131 -26.94 11.60 10.53
N ILE A 132 -25.68 12.03 10.62
CA ILE A 132 -25.18 13.09 11.51
C ILE A 132 -24.81 14.33 10.70
#